data_AF-A0A1F8PZJ5-F1
#
_entry.id   AF-A0A1F8PZJ5-F1
#
_cell.length_a   1.000
_cell.length_b   1.000
_cell.length_c   1.000
_cell.angle_alpha   90.00
_cell.angle_beta   90.00
_cell.angle_gamma   90.00
#
_symmetry.space_group_name_H-M   'P 1'
#
loop_
_entity.id
_entity.type
_entity.pdbx_description
1 polymer ?
#
loop_
_entity_poly.entity_id
_entity_poly.type
_entity_poly.pdbx_seq_one_letter_code
_entity_poly.pdbx_strand_id
1 'polypeptide(L)'
;MYSAVLSIHNIIRWIALILGILAAVRAYLGWFGNREWNVKDRKIGSYFTIAMDVQLLLGLLLYIFLSPATRTAFQDFGAAMQVGDLRFYVLVHPFYMVLAVIFAHLGSILSRKTKQTNVKFRRAAIWFSLSVLAVILGMPWTSRLFPGF
;
A
#
# COMPACT_ATOMS: atom_id res chain seq x y z
N MET A 1 3.43 21.36 -10.03
CA MET A 1 2.35 20.51 -9.48
C MET A 1 2.76 19.05 -9.36
N TYR A 2 3.29 18.41 -10.42
CA TYR A 2 3.76 17.02 -10.39
C TYR A 2 4.75 16.73 -9.24
N SER A 3 5.83 17.49 -9.13
CA SER A 3 6.87 17.30 -8.09
C SER A 3 6.31 17.36 -6.66
N ALA A 4 5.44 18.33 -6.37
CA ALA A 4 4.80 18.45 -5.06
C ALA A 4 3.94 17.22 -4.72
N VAL A 5 3.07 16.79 -5.64
CA VAL A 5 2.21 15.61 -5.42
C VAL A 5 3.07 14.34 -5.29
N LEU A 6 4.13 14.21 -6.10
CA LEU A 6 5.04 13.08 -6.04
C LEU A 6 5.81 13.03 -4.70
N SER A 7 6.27 14.17 -4.19
CA SER A 7 6.89 14.25 -2.86
C SER A 7 5.92 13.81 -1.77
N ILE A 8 4.67 14.30 -1.80
CA ILE A 8 3.64 13.89 -0.82
C ILE A 8 3.38 12.39 -0.93
N HIS A 9 3.21 11.84 -2.14
CA HIS A 9 3.01 10.42 -2.37
C HIS A 9 4.18 9.56 -1.84
N ASN A 10 5.42 10.04 -1.99
CA ASN A 10 6.60 9.35 -1.45
C ASN A 10 6.65 9.39 0.09
N ILE A 11 6.23 10.49 0.72
CA ILE A 11 6.14 10.57 2.19
C ILE A 11 5.05 9.62 2.70
N ILE A 12 3.84 9.68 2.12
CA ILE A 12 2.72 8.83 2.53
C ILE A 12 3.05 7.35 2.33
N ARG A 13 3.81 6.98 1.28
CA ARG A 13 4.31 5.62 1.06
C ARG A 13 5.02 5.05 2.29
N TRP A 14 5.94 5.82 2.86
CA TRP A 14 6.70 5.38 4.04
C TRP A 14 5.83 5.31 5.28
N ILE A 15 4.90 6.26 5.46
CA ILE A 15 3.92 6.22 6.55
C ILE A 15 3.05 4.96 6.43
N ALA A 16 2.53 4.65 5.24
CA ALA A 16 1.72 3.47 4.98
C ALA A 16 2.51 2.18 5.23
N LEU A 17 3.78 2.10 4.80
CA LEU A 17 4.64 0.95 5.05
C LEU A 17 4.90 0.74 6.54
N ILE A 18 5.24 1.80 7.29
CA ILE A 18 5.47 1.72 8.74
C ILE A 18 4.19 1.29 9.47
N LEU A 19 3.04 1.87 9.13
CA LEU A 19 1.76 1.49 9.71
C LEU A 19 1.38 0.05 9.38
N GLY A 20 1.64 -0.40 8.15
CA GLY A 20 1.40 -1.78 7.72
C GLY A 20 2.25 -2.78 8.48
N ILE A 21 3.56 -2.52 8.62
CA ILE A 21 4.46 -3.35 9.43
C ILE A 21 4.00 -3.37 10.89
N LEU A 22 3.67 -2.21 11.47
CA LEU A 22 3.19 -2.12 12.84
C LEU A 22 1.87 -2.91 13.04
N ALA A 23 0.94 -2.80 12.09
CA ALA A 23 -0.32 -3.53 12.11
C ALA A 23 -0.10 -5.05 12.04
N ALA A 24 0.78 -5.52 11.15
CA ALA A 24 1.13 -6.92 11.00
C ALA A 24 1.82 -7.47 12.27
N VAL A 25 2.84 -6.78 12.78
CA VAL A 25 3.58 -7.17 14.00
C VAL A 25 2.63 -7.28 15.19
N ARG A 26 1.78 -6.27 15.43
CA ARG A 26 0.80 -6.33 16.53
C ARG A 26 -0.20 -7.46 16.37
N ALA A 27 -0.57 -7.79 15.13
CA ALA A 27 -1.45 -8.89 14.84
C ALA A 27 -0.81 -10.24 15.16
N TYR A 28 0.46 -10.45 14.80
CA TYR A 28 1.20 -11.67 15.17
C TYR A 28 1.44 -11.78 16.68
N LEU A 29 1.84 -10.70 17.35
CA LEU A 29 2.00 -10.69 18.81
C LEU A 29 0.70 -11.02 19.52
N GLY A 30 -0.44 -10.52 19.02
CA GLY A 30 -1.75 -10.86 19.56
C GLY A 30 -2.16 -12.31 19.29
N TRP A 31 -1.81 -12.83 18.11
CA TRP A 31 -2.13 -14.20 17.71
C TRP A 31 -1.35 -15.24 18.54
N PHE A 32 -0.03 -15.09 18.64
CA PHE A 32 0.82 -16.06 19.34
C PHE A 32 0.84 -15.86 20.86
N GLY A 33 0.63 -14.63 21.33
CA GLY A 33 0.59 -14.31 22.75
C GLY A 33 -0.76 -14.52 23.42
N ASN A 34 -1.78 -15.05 22.72
CA ASN A 34 -3.16 -15.20 23.22
C ASN A 34 -3.73 -13.93 23.89
N ARG A 35 -3.35 -12.76 23.36
CA ARG A 35 -3.78 -11.46 23.89
C ARG A 35 -5.23 -11.19 23.53
N GLU A 36 -5.89 -10.32 24.27
CA GLU A 36 -7.20 -9.78 23.87
C GLU A 36 -7.07 -8.73 22.75
N TRP A 37 -8.02 -8.76 21.80
CA TRP A 37 -8.12 -7.76 20.75
C TRP A 37 -8.61 -6.45 21.33
N ASN A 38 -7.78 -5.40 21.26
CA ASN A 38 -8.11 -4.11 21.86
C ASN A 38 -8.33 -2.99 20.84
N VAL A 39 -8.70 -1.82 21.33
CA VAL A 39 -8.97 -0.63 20.50
C VAL A 39 -7.72 -0.18 19.74
N LYS A 40 -6.51 -0.33 20.31
CA LYS A 40 -5.26 0.05 19.65
C LYS A 40 -5.01 -0.82 18.40
N ASP A 41 -5.25 -2.12 18.48
CA ASP A 41 -5.10 -3.03 17.33
C ASP A 41 -6.04 -2.65 16.19
N ARG A 42 -7.30 -2.35 16.53
CA ARG A 42 -8.28 -1.85 15.56
C ARG A 42 -7.85 -0.52 14.95
N LYS A 43 -7.43 0.45 15.76
CA LYS A 43 -7.04 1.78 15.28
C LYS A 43 -5.83 1.73 14.36
N ILE A 44 -4.79 0.98 14.71
CA ILE A 44 -3.59 0.85 13.89
C ILE A 44 -3.93 0.20 12.54
N GLY A 45 -4.75 -0.86 12.54
CA GLY A 45 -5.25 -1.45 11.30
C GLY A 45 -6.05 -0.47 10.44
N SER A 46 -6.91 0.34 11.06
CA SER A 46 -7.66 1.41 10.36
C SER A 46 -6.74 2.50 9.80
N TYR A 47 -5.75 2.96 10.55
CA TYR A 47 -4.80 3.98 10.08
C TYR A 47 -3.96 3.46 8.91
N PHE A 48 -3.56 2.19 8.94
CA PHE A 48 -2.91 1.56 7.80
C PHE A 48 -3.82 1.55 6.57
N THR A 49 -5.08 1.12 6.70
CA THR A 49 -6.03 1.11 5.57
C THR A 49 -6.25 2.53 5.00
N ILE A 50 -6.44 3.53 5.86
CA ILE A 50 -6.62 4.94 5.44
C ILE A 50 -5.35 5.45 4.72
N ALA A 51 -4.16 5.13 5.24
CA ALA A 51 -2.92 5.53 4.59
C ALA A 51 -2.79 4.89 3.19
N MET A 52 -3.23 3.64 3.01
CA MET A 52 -3.30 2.98 1.70
C MET A 52 -4.32 3.65 0.76
N ASP A 53 -5.47 4.11 1.27
CA ASP A 53 -6.45 4.85 0.47
C ASP A 53 -5.90 6.18 -0.02
N VAL A 54 -5.29 6.96 0.88
CA VAL A 54 -4.64 8.23 0.51
C VAL A 54 -3.50 7.97 -0.49
N GLN A 55 -2.71 6.92 -0.26
CA GLN A 55 -1.64 6.52 -1.18
C GLN A 55 -2.17 6.19 -2.57
N LEU A 56 -3.27 5.44 -2.65
CA LEU A 56 -3.92 5.08 -3.91
C LEU A 56 -4.45 6.32 -4.63
N LEU A 57 -5.15 7.22 -3.94
CA LEU A 57 -5.71 8.43 -4.54
C LEU A 57 -4.62 9.34 -5.10
N LEU A 58 -3.54 9.56 -4.35
CA LEU A 58 -2.38 10.29 -4.84
C LEU A 58 -1.71 9.57 -6.01
N GLY A 59 -1.60 8.25 -5.94
CA GLY A 59 -1.06 7.41 -7.01
C GLY A 59 -1.87 7.52 -8.30
N LEU A 60 -3.20 7.47 -8.22
CA LEU A 60 -4.11 7.65 -9.36
C LEU A 60 -4.01 9.06 -9.93
N LEU A 61 -3.90 10.08 -9.09
CA LEU A 61 -3.69 11.46 -9.54
C LEU A 61 -2.38 11.59 -10.33
N LEU A 62 -1.30 10.99 -9.85
CA LEU A 62 -0.03 10.93 -10.56
C LEU A 62 -0.16 10.13 -11.87
N TYR A 63 -0.75 8.95 -11.80
CA TYR A 63 -0.83 7.99 -12.90
C TYR A 63 -1.66 8.52 -14.07
N ILE A 64 -2.83 9.09 -13.80
CA ILE A 64 -3.78 9.53 -14.82
C ILE A 64 -3.46 10.94 -15.32
N PHE A 65 -3.10 11.86 -14.41
CA PHE A 65 -3.10 13.29 -14.73
C PHE A 65 -1.74 13.95 -14.74
N LEU A 66 -0.80 13.59 -13.86
CA LEU A 66 0.39 14.42 -13.64
C LEU A 66 1.70 13.82 -14.16
N SER A 67 1.81 12.50 -14.25
CA SER A 67 3.08 11.82 -14.55
C SER A 67 3.46 11.91 -16.03
N PRO A 68 4.64 12.46 -16.36
CA PRO A 68 5.14 12.46 -17.74
C PRO A 68 5.35 11.04 -18.28
N ALA A 69 5.86 10.13 -17.44
CA ALA A 69 6.15 8.76 -17.84
C ALA A 69 4.90 7.99 -18.28
N THR A 70 3.78 8.15 -17.57
CA THR A 70 2.52 7.49 -17.94
C THR A 70 1.91 8.15 -19.17
N ARG A 71 1.99 9.48 -19.30
CA ARG A 71 1.55 10.19 -20.52
C ARG A 71 2.29 9.70 -21.76
N THR A 72 3.63 9.61 -21.71
CA THR A 72 4.44 9.07 -22.81
C THR A 72 4.06 7.62 -23.10
N ALA A 73 3.87 6.80 -22.07
CA ALA A 73 3.51 5.41 -22.27
C ALA A 73 2.11 5.21 -22.87
N PHE A 74 1.15 6.11 -22.61
CA PHE A 74 -0.18 6.03 -23.20
C PHE A 74 -0.24 6.51 -24.65
N GLN A 75 0.76 7.25 -25.13
CA GLN A 75 0.85 7.63 -26.55
C GLN A 75 1.22 6.43 -27.43
N ASP A 76 2.10 5.55 -26.95
CA ASP A 76 2.43 4.28 -27.59
C ASP A 76 2.63 3.20 -26.53
N PHE A 77 1.52 2.55 -26.19
CA PHE A 77 1.51 1.52 -25.15
C PHE A 77 2.32 0.27 -25.58
N GLY A 78 2.33 -0.06 -26.87
CA GLY A 78 3.06 -1.20 -27.41
C GLY A 78 4.57 -1.03 -27.22
N ALA A 79 5.10 0.14 -27.60
CA ALA A 79 6.50 0.49 -27.38
C ALA A 79 6.84 0.59 -25.88
N ALA A 80 5.95 1.17 -25.07
CA ALA A 80 6.17 1.30 -23.63
C ALA A 80 6.31 -0.07 -22.92
N MET A 81 5.64 -1.12 -23.40
CA MET A 81 5.78 -2.47 -22.85
C MET A 81 7.15 -3.11 -23.13
N GLN A 82 7.89 -2.61 -24.12
CA GLN A 82 9.26 -3.07 -24.41
C GLN A 82 10.31 -2.39 -23.52
N VAL A 83 9.99 -1.20 -22.97
CA VAL A 83 10.89 -0.45 -22.08
C VAL A 83 10.63 -0.82 -20.63
N GLY A 84 11.63 -1.40 -19.95
CA GLY A 84 11.50 -1.93 -18.59
C GLY A 84 10.96 -0.92 -17.57
N ASP A 85 11.47 0.31 -17.58
CA ASP A 85 11.06 1.37 -16.66
C ASP A 85 9.62 1.82 -16.90
N LEU A 86 9.24 2.06 -18.17
CA LEU A 86 7.88 2.47 -18.51
C LEU A 86 6.88 1.35 -18.16
N ARG A 87 7.19 0.11 -18.52
CA ARG A 87 6.38 -1.06 -18.15
C ARG A 87 6.21 -1.18 -16.64
N PHE A 88 7.26 -0.92 -15.86
CA PHE A 88 7.18 -0.95 -14.42
C PHE A 88 6.18 0.07 -13.88
N TYR A 89 6.32 1.35 -14.23
CA TYR A 89 5.45 2.42 -13.71
C TYR A 89 4.01 2.34 -14.23
N VAL A 90 3.81 1.81 -15.42
CA VAL A 90 2.51 1.78 -16.09
C VAL A 90 1.70 0.53 -15.74
N LEU A 91 2.35 -0.60 -15.53
CA LEU A 91 1.68 -1.89 -15.31
C LEU A 91 2.01 -2.51 -13.96
N VAL A 92 3.30 -2.75 -13.71
CA VAL A 92 3.75 -3.55 -12.55
C VAL A 92 3.44 -2.84 -11.23
N HIS A 93 3.84 -1.58 -11.12
CA HIS A 93 3.61 -0.76 -9.93
C HIS A 93 2.13 -0.65 -9.57
N PRO A 94 1.23 -0.13 -10.44
CA PRO A 94 -0.18 0.01 -10.09
C PRO A 94 -0.86 -1.33 -9.81
N PHE A 95 -0.48 -2.41 -10.50
CA PHE A 95 -1.00 -3.76 -10.25
C PHE A 95 -0.76 -4.19 -8.79
N TYR A 96 0.49 -4.12 -8.32
CA TYR A 96 0.82 -4.47 -6.95
C TYR A 96 0.21 -3.52 -5.93
N MET A 97 0.11 -2.21 -6.22
CA MET A 97 -0.51 -1.25 -5.31
C MET A 97 -2.01 -1.51 -5.14
N VAL A 98 -2.74 -1.85 -6.22
CA VAL A 98 -4.16 -2.21 -6.13
C VAL A 98 -4.34 -3.48 -5.30
N LEU A 99 -3.52 -4.52 -5.52
CA LEU A 99 -3.53 -5.72 -4.68
C LEU A 99 -3.27 -5.40 -3.21
N ALA A 100 -2.28 -4.53 -2.93
CA ALA A 100 -1.98 -4.10 -1.58
C ALA A 100 -3.17 -3.42 -0.89
N VAL A 101 -3.89 -2.53 -1.59
CA VAL A 101 -5.09 -1.86 -1.06
C VAL A 101 -6.19 -2.87 -0.77
N ILE A 102 -6.45 -3.81 -1.68
CA ILE A 102 -7.44 -4.86 -1.49
C ILE A 102 -7.12 -5.68 -0.24
N PHE A 103 -5.87 -6.12 -0.08
CA PHE A 103 -5.45 -6.90 1.09
C PHE A 103 -5.54 -6.09 2.40
N ALA A 104 -5.21 -4.79 2.38
CA ALA A 104 -5.37 -3.92 3.55
C ALA A 104 -6.85 -3.86 3.98
N HIS A 105 -7.77 -3.73 3.02
CA HIS A 105 -9.21 -3.73 3.29
C HIS A 105 -9.70 -5.07 3.81
N LEU A 106 -9.25 -6.18 3.22
CA LEU A 106 -9.59 -7.52 3.68
C LEU A 106 -9.14 -7.77 5.12
N GLY A 107 -7.92 -7.36 5.50
CA GLY A 107 -7.44 -7.47 6.89
C GLY A 107 -8.30 -6.66 7.86
N SER A 108 -8.71 -5.46 7.46
CA SER A 108 -9.56 -4.56 8.23
C SER A 108 -10.98 -5.11 8.38
N ILE A 109 -11.61 -5.55 7.29
CA ILE A 109 -13.01 -6.02 7.26
C ILE A 109 -13.14 -7.40 7.91
N LEU A 110 -12.30 -8.36 7.52
CA LEU A 110 -12.45 -9.75 7.97
C LEU A 110 -12.12 -9.93 9.45
N SER A 111 -11.23 -9.11 10.02
CA SER A 111 -10.96 -9.09 11.46
C SER A 111 -12.15 -8.56 12.28
N ARG A 112 -13.00 -7.71 11.70
CA ARG A 112 -14.24 -7.23 12.36
C ARG A 112 -15.41 -8.20 12.24
N LYS A 113 -15.43 -9.07 11.23
CA LYS A 113 -16.52 -10.03 10.96
C LYS A 113 -16.57 -11.24 11.90
N THR A 114 -15.70 -11.33 12.91
CA THR A 114 -15.67 -12.45 13.86
C THR A 114 -15.67 -11.94 15.30
N LYS A 115 -16.30 -12.68 16.21
CA LYS A 115 -16.26 -12.41 17.65
C LYS A 115 -15.05 -13.08 18.34
N GLN A 116 -14.50 -14.14 17.74
CA GLN A 116 -13.37 -14.89 18.31
C GLN A 116 -12.04 -14.14 18.15
N THR A 117 -11.43 -13.75 19.26
CA THR A 117 -10.19 -12.95 19.31
C THR A 117 -9.04 -13.55 18.51
N ASN A 118 -8.77 -14.85 18.67
CA ASN A 118 -7.70 -15.54 17.93
C ASN A 118 -7.91 -15.41 16.40
N VAL A 119 -9.15 -15.61 15.94
CA VAL A 119 -9.49 -15.49 14.51
C VAL A 119 -9.33 -14.04 14.01
N LYS A 120 -9.58 -13.02 14.85
CA LYS A 120 -9.32 -11.60 14.50
C LYS A 120 -7.85 -11.38 14.21
N PHE A 121 -6.99 -11.80 15.14
CA PHE A 121 -5.54 -11.64 15.03
C PHE A 121 -4.97 -12.41 13.84
N ARG A 122 -5.37 -13.67 13.65
CA ARG A 122 -4.94 -14.48 12.50
C ARG A 122 -5.29 -13.82 11.17
N ARG A 123 -6.53 -13.35 11.01
CA ARG A 123 -6.99 -12.68 9.78
C ARG A 123 -6.21 -11.39 9.55
N ALA A 124 -6.08 -10.55 10.57
CA ALA A 124 -5.31 -9.31 10.46
C ALA A 124 -3.84 -9.58 10.10
N ALA A 125 -3.20 -10.55 10.74
CA ALA A 125 -1.80 -10.91 10.51
C ALA A 125 -1.56 -11.32 9.06
N ILE A 126 -2.36 -12.26 8.53
CA ILE A 126 -2.20 -12.77 7.16
C ILE A 126 -2.44 -11.65 6.14
N TRP A 127 -3.57 -10.97 6.22
CA TRP A 127 -3.95 -9.99 5.18
C TRP A 127 -3.10 -8.71 5.23
N PHE A 128 -2.74 -8.20 6.41
CA PHE A 128 -1.83 -7.06 6.49
C PHE A 128 -0.42 -7.43 6.02
N SER A 129 0.06 -8.65 6.27
CA SER A 129 1.35 -9.11 5.75
C SER A 129 1.34 -9.24 4.23
N LEU A 130 0.28 -9.79 3.64
CA LEU A 130 0.13 -9.84 2.18
C LEU A 130 0.06 -8.44 1.56
N SER A 131 -0.61 -7.50 2.23
CA SER A 131 -0.64 -6.09 1.81
C SER A 131 0.75 -5.47 1.83
N VAL A 132 1.49 -5.63 2.93
CA VAL A 132 2.87 -5.14 3.06
C VAL A 132 3.79 -5.77 2.02
N LEU A 133 3.67 -7.08 1.78
CA LEU A 133 4.45 -7.79 0.76
C LEU A 133 4.16 -7.23 -0.64
N ALA A 134 2.89 -7.02 -0.99
CA ALA A 134 2.52 -6.40 -2.26
C ALA A 134 3.08 -4.98 -2.39
N VAL A 135 3.06 -4.18 -1.31
CA VAL A 135 3.71 -2.87 -1.28
C VAL A 135 5.21 -2.99 -1.57
N ILE A 136 5.92 -3.89 -0.89
CA ILE A 136 7.37 -4.10 -1.05
C ILE A 136 7.72 -4.51 -2.48
N LEU A 137 6.94 -5.42 -3.08
CA LEU A 137 7.16 -5.91 -4.44
C LEU A 137 6.88 -4.84 -5.51
N GLY A 138 5.84 -4.02 -5.29
CA GLY A 138 5.46 -2.97 -6.23
C GLY A 138 6.17 -1.64 -6.02
N MET A 139 6.93 -1.46 -4.94
CA MET A 139 7.52 -0.16 -4.59
C MET A 139 8.69 0.20 -5.52
N PRO A 140 8.74 1.42 -6.08
CA PRO A 140 9.94 1.93 -6.73
C PRO A 140 10.99 2.29 -5.68
N TRP A 141 11.89 1.35 -5.39
CA TRP A 141 12.95 1.50 -4.39
C TRP A 141 13.97 2.58 -4.73
N THR A 142 14.20 2.84 -6.02
CA THR A 142 15.15 3.85 -6.51
C THR A 142 14.58 5.27 -6.48
N SER A 143 13.28 5.44 -6.21
CA SER A 143 12.66 6.77 -6.15
C SER A 143 13.12 7.56 -4.94
N ARG A 144 13.62 8.78 -5.20
CA ARG A 144 14.03 9.76 -4.18
C ARG A 144 12.83 10.18 -3.33
N LEU A 145 13.06 10.38 -2.03
CA LEU A 145 12.03 10.89 -1.13
C LEU A 145 11.52 12.27 -1.58
N PHE A 146 12.43 13.13 -2.05
CA PHE A 146 12.14 14.45 -2.62
C PHE A 146 12.71 14.53 -4.05
N PRO A 147 11.91 14.25 -5.09
CA PRO A 147 12.37 14.30 -6.48
C PRO A 147 12.55 15.72 -7.05
N GLY A 148 12.13 16.76 -6.31
CA GLY A 148 12.19 18.16 -6.73
C GLY A 148 13.30 19.00 -6.07
N PHE A 149 14.19 18.37 -5.29
CA PHE A 149 15.35 18.99 -4.65
C PHE A 149 16.60 18.16 -4.95
#